data_AF-A0A3N5TSG8-F1
#
_entry.id   AF-A0A3N5TSG8-F1
#
_cell.length_a   1.000
_cell.length_b   1.000
_cell.length_c   1.000
_cell.angle_alpha   90.00
_cell.angle_beta   90.00
_cell.angle_gamma   90.00
#
_symmetry.space_group_name_H-M   'P 1'
#
loop_
_entity.id
_entity.type
_entity.pdbx_description
1 polymer ?
#
loop_
_entity_poly.entity_id
_entity_poly.type
_entity_poly.pdbx_seq_one_letter_code
_entity_poly.pdbx_strand_id
1 'polypeptide(L)'
;ITESNHGLLDYMIVSSSDFWLKLPEDIRTELEAIMNESVVFGNKIAAEKDTGDKQKIIDSKRSEIIYLTDAERNQWVEAMKPVWEQFEKEIGKELIDAAFQANM
;
A
#
# COMPACT_ATOMS: atom_id res chain seq x y z
N ILE A 1 -8.41 -14.54 -11.81
CA ILE A 1 -7.96 -13.41 -10.95
C ILE A 1 -8.21 -12.14 -11.73
N THR A 2 -8.88 -11.14 -11.16
CA THR A 2 -9.14 -9.86 -11.83
C THR A 2 -8.15 -8.81 -11.37
N GLU A 3 -7.39 -8.24 -12.29
CA GLU A 3 -6.50 -7.11 -12.01
C GLU A 3 -7.33 -5.82 -11.91
N SER A 4 -7.82 -5.56 -10.71
CA SER A 4 -8.76 -4.48 -10.43
C SER A 4 -8.10 -3.24 -9.83
N ASN A 5 -6.93 -3.40 -9.20
CA ASN A 5 -6.15 -2.31 -8.58
C ASN A 5 -7.04 -1.38 -7.72
N HIS A 6 -7.93 -1.99 -6.92
CA HIS A 6 -9.02 -1.31 -6.21
C HIS A 6 -8.69 -0.93 -4.77
N GLY A 7 -7.47 -1.21 -4.30
CA GLY A 7 -7.01 -0.92 -2.95
C GLY A 7 -5.50 -1.12 -2.84
N LEU A 8 -4.95 -0.63 -1.73
CA LEU A 8 -3.52 -0.69 -1.39
C LEU A 8 -3.32 -1.65 -0.22
N LEU A 9 -2.23 -2.42 -0.26
CA LEU A 9 -1.74 -3.20 0.87
C LEU A 9 -0.32 -2.74 1.21
N ASP A 10 -0.22 -1.84 2.18
CA ASP A 10 1.03 -1.28 2.70
C ASP A 10 1.17 -1.53 4.20
N TYR A 11 2.36 -1.25 4.74
CA TYR A 11 2.71 -1.57 6.12
C TYR A 11 3.26 -0.37 6.88
N MET A 12 2.89 -0.27 8.16
CA MET A 12 3.56 0.59 9.13
C MET A 12 4.48 -0.27 9.98
N ILE A 13 5.78 0.03 9.96
CA ILE A 13 6.73 -0.61 10.88
C ILE A 13 6.58 0.04 12.24
N VAL A 14 6.28 -0.76 13.26
CA VAL A 14 5.98 -0.27 14.61
C VAL A 14 6.85 -0.95 15.66
N SER A 15 7.18 -0.18 16.70
CA SER A 15 7.78 -0.64 17.95
C SER A 15 7.07 0.02 19.12
N SER A 16 7.20 -0.54 20.33
CA SER A 16 6.74 0.17 21.53
C SER A 16 7.56 1.43 21.77
N SER A 17 6.90 2.52 22.19
CA SER A 17 7.58 3.75 22.58
C SER A 17 8.55 3.54 23.74
N ASP A 18 8.19 2.64 24.67
CA ASP A 18 8.99 2.35 25.86
C ASP A 18 10.32 1.68 25.50
N PHE A 19 10.31 0.75 24.54
CA PHE A 19 11.55 0.19 23.97
C PHE A 19 12.37 1.26 23.26
N TRP A 20 11.74 1.99 22.34
CA TRP A 20 12.45 2.93 21.45
C TRP A 20 13.12 4.06 22.22
N LEU A 21 12.43 4.63 23.21
CA LEU A 21 12.92 5.76 24.00
C LEU A 21 13.96 5.37 25.04
N LYS A 22 14.06 4.08 25.41
CA LYS A 22 15.07 3.57 26.36
C LYS A 22 16.39 3.20 25.68
N LEU A 23 16.46 3.17 24.36
CA LEU A 23 17.71 2.93 23.64
C LEU A 23 18.71 4.06 23.88
N PRO A 24 20.01 3.75 24.06
CA PRO A 24 21.07 4.75 23.95
C PRO A 24 20.94 5.55 22.64
N GLU A 25 21.28 6.84 22.69
CA GLU A 25 21.07 7.76 21.56
C GLU A 25 21.80 7.33 20.29
N ASP A 26 23.04 6.86 20.43
CA ASP A 26 23.88 6.33 19.36
C ASP A 26 23.23 5.11 18.70
N ILE A 27 22.76 4.16 19.50
CA ILE A 27 22.09 2.94 19.02
C ILE A 27 20.78 3.25 18.31
N ARG A 28 19.95 4.14 18.88
CA ARG A 28 18.69 4.54 18.25
C ARG A 28 18.94 5.25 16.92
N THR A 29 19.92 6.14 16.86
CA THR A 29 20.27 6.87 15.63
C THR A 29 20.74 5.91 14.53
N GLU A 30 21.57 4.93 14.89
CA GLU A 30 22.02 3.91 13.93
C GLU A 30 20.87 3.01 13.46
N LEU A 31 19.98 2.59 14.37
CA LEU A 31 18.79 1.82 14.00
C LEU A 31 17.82 2.61 13.11
N GLU A 32 17.66 3.91 13.32
CA GLU A 32 16.88 4.80 12.44
C GLU A 32 17.48 4.83 11.02
N ALA A 33 18.80 4.97 10.91
CA ALA A 33 19.48 4.93 9.61
C ALA A 33 19.29 3.58 8.91
N ILE A 34 19.49 2.47 9.62
CA ILE A 34 19.28 1.12 9.10
C ILE A 34 17.83 0.92 8.67
N MET A 35 16.86 1.41 9.45
CA MET A 35 15.44 1.31 9.10
C MET A 35 15.14 2.06 7.80
N ASN A 36 15.65 3.27 7.65
CA ASN A 36 15.47 4.07 6.43
C ASN A 36 16.03 3.34 5.19
N GLU A 37 17.24 2.79 5.28
CA GLU A 37 17.85 2.01 4.20
C GLU A 37 17.05 0.73 3.89
N SER A 38 16.61 0.04 4.93
CA SER A 38 15.84 -1.20 4.80
C SER A 38 14.47 -0.97 4.16
N VAL A 39 13.79 0.13 4.48
CA VAL A 39 12.52 0.51 3.85
C VAL A 39 12.72 0.82 2.37
N VAL A 40 13.76 1.58 2.01
CA VAL A 40 14.07 1.85 0.59
C VAL A 40 14.36 0.55 -0.17
N PHE A 41 15.14 -0.35 0.43
CA PHE A 41 15.39 -1.67 -0.16
C PHE A 41 14.11 -2.49 -0.29
N GLY A 42 13.28 -2.54 0.75
CA GLY A 42 11.98 -3.22 0.75
C GLY A 42 11.05 -2.72 -0.34
N ASN A 43 10.96 -1.40 -0.54
CA ASN A 43 10.15 -0.78 -1.58
C ASN A 43 10.60 -1.19 -2.99
N LYS A 44 11.91 -1.27 -3.22
CA LYS A 44 12.47 -1.79 -4.48
C LYS A 44 12.04 -3.25 -4.71
N ILE A 45 12.20 -4.10 -3.70
CA ILE A 45 11.82 -5.51 -3.79
C ILE A 45 10.31 -5.67 -4.00
N ALA A 46 9.47 -4.84 -3.38
CA ALA A 46 8.03 -4.86 -3.57
C ALA A 46 7.65 -4.61 -5.05
N ALA A 47 8.25 -3.61 -5.70
CA ALA A 47 8.03 -3.33 -7.12
C ALA A 47 8.49 -4.50 -8.02
N GLU A 48 9.67 -5.06 -7.75
CA GLU A 48 10.18 -6.23 -8.48
C GLU A 48 9.27 -7.46 -8.33
N LYS A 49 8.74 -7.67 -7.12
CA LYS A 49 7.85 -8.79 -6.80
C LYS A 49 6.47 -8.64 -7.41
N ASP A 50 5.88 -7.45 -7.37
CA ASP A 50 4.57 -7.19 -7.96
C ASP A 50 4.55 -7.60 -9.45
N THR A 51 5.52 -7.12 -10.22
CA THR A 51 5.64 -7.46 -11.64
C THR A 51 6.07 -8.92 -11.84
N GLY A 52 7.09 -9.37 -11.13
CA GLY A 52 7.70 -10.69 -11.33
C GLY A 52 6.79 -11.85 -10.90
N ASP A 53 6.05 -11.71 -9.81
CA ASP A 53 5.16 -12.76 -9.32
C ASP A 53 3.85 -12.80 -10.10
N LYS A 54 3.34 -11.65 -10.59
CA LYS A 54 2.26 -11.62 -11.60
C LYS A 54 2.62 -12.46 -12.83
N GLN A 55 3.83 -12.29 -13.37
CA GLN A 55 4.28 -13.05 -14.53
C GLN A 55 4.32 -14.57 -14.25
N LYS A 56 4.80 -14.98 -13.07
CA LYS A 56 4.78 -16.41 -12.69
C LYS A 56 3.37 -16.97 -12.61
N ILE A 57 2.39 -16.20 -12.15
CA ILE A 57 0.99 -16.63 -12.13
C ILE A 57 0.49 -16.87 -13.57
N ILE A 58 0.78 -15.94 -14.49
CA ILE A 58 0.45 -16.08 -15.92
C ILE A 58 1.12 -17.33 -16.51
N ASP A 59 2.42 -17.49 -16.30
CA ASP A 59 3.22 -18.60 -16.84
C ASP A 59 2.77 -19.97 -16.29
N SER A 60 2.22 -19.99 -15.07
CA SER A 60 1.72 -21.22 -14.46
C SER A 60 0.52 -21.81 -15.19
N LYS A 61 -0.23 -21.00 -15.96
CA LYS A 61 -1.47 -21.36 -16.65
C LYS A 61 -2.55 -21.98 -15.75
N ARG A 62 -2.43 -21.83 -14.42
CA ARG A 62 -3.38 -22.38 -13.46
C ARG A 62 -4.55 -21.45 -13.15
N SER A 63 -4.45 -20.19 -13.54
CA SER A 63 -5.51 -19.20 -13.43
C SER A 63 -5.47 -18.29 -14.65
N GLU A 64 -6.64 -17.82 -15.05
CA GLU A 64 -6.80 -16.71 -15.99
C GLU A 64 -6.61 -15.38 -15.25
N ILE A 65 -5.97 -14.41 -15.91
CA ILE A 65 -5.93 -13.01 -15.49
C ILE A 65 -6.93 -12.24 -16.34
N ILE A 66 -7.89 -11.60 -15.69
CA ILE A 66 -8.93 -10.78 -16.32
C ILE A 66 -8.54 -9.31 -16.15
N TYR A 67 -8.51 -8.58 -17.26
CA TYR A 67 -8.25 -7.15 -17.32
C TYR A 67 -9.57 -6.40 -17.51
N LEU A 68 -9.76 -5.30 -16.78
CA LEU A 68 -10.94 -4.45 -16.90
C LEU A 68 -10.71 -3.38 -17.96
N THR A 69 -11.74 -3.10 -18.75
CA THR A 69 -11.83 -1.86 -19.51
C THR A 69 -12.02 -0.66 -18.58
N ASP A 70 -11.76 0.55 -19.05
CA ASP A 70 -12.01 1.77 -18.27
C ASP A 70 -13.48 1.90 -17.83
N ALA A 71 -14.41 1.49 -18.69
CA ALA A 71 -15.84 1.50 -18.38
C ALA A 71 -16.20 0.52 -17.25
N GLU A 72 -15.67 -0.70 -17.30
CA GLU A 72 -15.85 -1.68 -16.22
C GLU A 72 -15.19 -1.20 -14.94
N ARG A 73 -13.97 -0.67 -15.00
CA ARG A 73 -13.28 -0.11 -13.82
C ARG A 73 -14.08 1.03 -13.19
N ASN A 74 -14.67 1.91 -14.00
CA ASN A 74 -15.50 3.00 -13.47
C ASN A 74 -16.75 2.49 -12.75
N GLN A 75 -17.37 1.41 -13.20
CA GLN A 75 -18.48 0.78 -12.46
C GLN A 75 -18.04 0.30 -11.07
N TRP A 76 -16.83 -0.25 -10.94
CA TRP A 76 -16.26 -0.60 -9.64
C TRP A 76 -16.04 0.63 -8.76
N VAL A 77 -15.48 1.71 -9.33
CA VAL A 77 -15.26 2.97 -8.60
C VAL A 77 -16.58 3.55 -8.10
N GLU A 78 -17.60 3.67 -8.96
CA GLU A 78 -18.91 4.20 -8.59
C GLU A 78 -19.60 3.36 -7.52
N ALA A 79 -19.50 2.03 -7.60
CA ALA A 79 -20.09 1.14 -6.60
C ALA A 79 -19.38 1.22 -5.23
N MET A 80 -18.06 1.42 -5.21
CA MET A 80 -17.26 1.35 -3.98
C MET A 80 -17.02 2.71 -3.31
N LYS A 81 -16.99 3.81 -4.07
CA LYS A 81 -16.72 5.16 -3.55
C LYS A 81 -17.68 5.60 -2.42
N PRO A 82 -18.97 5.25 -2.40
CA PRO A 82 -19.87 5.60 -1.30
C PRO A 82 -19.42 5.10 0.08
N VAL A 83 -18.54 4.10 0.15
CA VAL A 83 -17.96 3.64 1.42
C VAL A 83 -17.12 4.73 2.08
N TRP A 84 -16.52 5.66 1.33
CA TRP A 84 -15.72 6.74 1.91
C TRP A 84 -16.55 7.67 2.78
N GLU A 85 -17.79 7.98 2.37
CA GLU A 85 -18.72 8.83 3.13
C GLU A 85 -19.12 8.17 4.47
N GLN A 86 -19.18 6.84 4.51
CA GLN A 86 -19.55 6.10 5.72
C GLN A 86 -18.48 6.20 6.82
N PHE A 87 -17.22 6.45 6.45
CA PHE A 87 -16.08 6.54 7.38
C PHE A 87 -15.46 7.94 7.45
N GLU A 88 -16.02 8.93 6.74
CA GLU A 88 -15.45 10.29 6.66
C GLU A 88 -15.33 10.92 8.05
N LYS A 89 -16.30 10.66 8.94
CA LYS A 89 -16.31 11.23 10.28
C LYS A 89 -15.20 10.64 11.17
N GLU A 90 -14.94 9.35 11.05
CA GLU A 90 -13.95 8.61 11.84
C GLU A 90 -12.52 8.88 11.34
N ILE A 91 -12.34 8.96 10.02
CA ILE A 91 -11.03 9.18 9.40
C ILE A 91 -10.68 10.66 9.36
N GLY A 92 -11.66 11.52 9.12
CA GLY A 92 -11.49 12.96 8.91
C GLY A 92 -11.41 13.33 7.42
N LYS A 93 -12.30 14.25 7.01
CA LYS A 93 -12.40 14.72 5.63
C LYS A 93 -11.08 15.23 5.05
N GLU A 94 -10.31 15.99 5.83
CA GLU A 94 -9.04 16.56 5.38
C GLU A 94 -8.01 15.48 5.00
N LEU A 95 -7.95 14.37 5.75
CA LEU A 95 -7.05 13.26 5.44
C LEU A 95 -7.48 12.50 4.19
N ILE A 96 -8.79 12.29 3.99
CA ILE A 96 -9.34 11.68 2.77
C ILE A 96 -9.05 12.58 1.56
N ASP A 97 -9.30 13.88 1.68
CA ASP A 97 -9.05 14.84 0.59
C ASP A 97 -7.55 14.93 0.26
N ALA A 98 -6.66 14.92 1.27
CA ALA A 98 -5.21 14.90 1.06
C ALA A 98 -4.74 13.63 0.34
N ALA A 99 -5.26 12.45 0.75
CA ALA A 99 -4.96 11.19 0.08
C ALA A 99 -5.47 11.17 -1.37
N PHE A 100 -6.64 11.76 -1.64
CA PHE A 100 -7.16 11.89 -3.00
C PHE A 100 -6.28 12.80 -3.86
N GLN A 101 -5.87 13.97 -3.33
CA GLN A 101 -5.02 14.94 -4.02
C GLN A 101 -3.61 14.42 -4.33
N ALA A 102 -3.09 13.45 -3.58
CA ALA A 102 -1.80 12.83 -3.88
C ALA A 102 -1.73 12.11 -5.23
N ASN A 103 -2.87 11.90 -5.90
CA ASN A 103 -2.98 11.26 -7.21
C ASN A 103 -3.28 12.26 -8.37
N MET A 104 -3.44 13.55 -8.06
CA MET A 104 -3.76 14.62 -9.02
C MET A 104 -2.48 15.32 -9.51
#